data_AF-A0A955YS60-F1
#
_entry.id   AF-A0A955YS60-F1
#
_cell.length_a   1.000
_cell.length_b   1.000
_cell.length_c   1.000
_cell.angle_alpha   90.00
_cell.angle_beta   90.00
_cell.angle_gamma   90.00
#
_symmetry.space_group_name_H-M   'P 1'
#
loop_
_entity.id
_entity.type
_entity.pdbx_description
1 polymer ?
#
loop_
_entity_poly.entity_id
_entity_poly.type
_entity_poly.pdbx_seq_one_letter_code
_entity_poly.pdbx_strand_id
1 'polypeptide(L)' 'MTNGTGARLLELVKEGLPVATIVDRLVDEYDVDRATATTDINAFVAELLAAGALAPVEEGP' A
#
# COMPACT_ATOMS: atom_id res chain seq x y z
N MET A 1 -5.32 15.16 -6.31
CA MET A 1 -6.53 14.32 -6.41
C MET A 1 -6.10 12.90 -6.18
N THR A 2 -6.22 12.39 -4.96
CA THR A 2 -6.16 10.94 -4.74
C THR A 2 -7.43 10.37 -5.36
N ASN A 3 -7.28 9.56 -6.41
CA ASN A 3 -8.35 8.67 -6.84
C ASN A 3 -8.80 7.83 -5.63
N GLY A 4 -10.04 7.32 -5.61
CA GLY A 4 -10.58 6.59 -4.45
C GLY A 4 -9.66 5.47 -3.95
N THR A 5 -8.96 4.82 -4.88
CA THR A 5 -7.95 3.78 -4.62
C THR A 5 -6.77 4.30 -3.79
N GLY A 6 -6.22 5.48 -4.09
CA GLY A 6 -5.08 6.04 -3.34
C GLY A 6 -5.44 6.45 -1.91
N ALA A 7 -6.67 6.91 -1.68
CA ALA A 7 -7.16 7.19 -0.33
C ALA A 7 -7.30 5.89 0.48
N ARG A 8 -7.88 4.84 -0.12
CA ARG A 8 -8.04 3.53 0.51
C ARG A 8 -6.70 2.87 0.84
N LEU A 9 -5.75 2.97 -0.08
CA LEU A 9 -4.40 2.46 0.11
C LEU A 9 -3.70 3.15 1.29
N LEU A 10 -3.84 4.47 1.40
CA LEU A 10 -3.27 5.22 2.53
C LEU A 10 -3.86 4.79 3.89
N GLU A 11 -5.16 4.48 3.96
CA GLU A 11 -5.77 3.95 5.18
C GLU A 11 -5.17 2.59 5.56
N LEU A 12 -5.09 1.67 4.61
CA LEU A 12 -4.57 0.31 4.83
C LEU A 12 -3.10 0.33 5.26
N VAL A 13 -2.30 1.25 4.70
CA VAL A 13 -0.90 1.41 5.10
C VAL A 13 -0.79 2.03 6.49
N LYS A 14 -1.66 2.98 6.86
CA LYS A 14 -1.72 3.55 8.23
C LYS A 14 -2.17 2.55 9.30
N GLU A 15 -2.95 1.55 8.93
CA GLU A 15 -3.30 0.42 9.81
C GLU A 15 -2.09 -0.48 10.11
N GLY A 16 -0.92 -0.24 9.48
CA GLY A 16 0.30 -1.01 9.69
C GLY A 16 0.22 -2.42 9.09
N LEU A 17 -0.68 -2.64 8.13
CA LEU A 17 -0.85 -3.94 7.51
C LEU A 17 0.35 -4.28 6.60
N PRO A 18 0.75 -5.56 6.53
CA PRO A 18 1.76 -6.00 5.58
C PRO A 18 1.31 -5.73 4.14
N VAL A 19 2.26 -5.35 3.27
CA VAL A 19 2.01 -5.08 1.84
C VAL A 19 1.25 -6.23 1.17
N ALA A 20 1.59 -7.49 1.49
CA ALA A 20 0.88 -8.66 0.95
C ALA A 20 -0.62 -8.66 1.28
N THR A 21 -1.00 -8.29 2.50
CA THR A 21 -2.40 -8.20 2.93
C THR A 21 -3.12 -7.04 2.22
N ILE A 22 -2.42 -5.94 1.97
CA ILE A 22 -2.94 -4.79 1.23
C ILE A 22 -3.19 -5.16 -0.23
N VAL A 23 -2.24 -5.87 -0.87
CA VAL A 23 -2.38 -6.42 -2.23
C VAL A 23 -3.60 -7.33 -2.32
N ASP A 24 -3.75 -8.28 -1.39
CA ASP A 24 -4.87 -9.23 -1.40
C ASP A 24 -6.22 -8.50 -1.37
N ARG A 25 -6.36 -7.47 -0.52
CA ARG A 25 -7.58 -6.66 -0.43
C ARG A 25 -7.85 -5.87 -1.71
N LEU A 26 -6.82 -5.29 -2.32
CA LEU A 26 -7.00 -4.51 -3.54
C LEU A 26 -7.34 -5.37 -4.76
N VAL A 27 -6.75 -6.57 -4.87
CA VAL A 27 -7.10 -7.54 -5.91
C VAL A 27 -8.57 -7.96 -5.78
N ASP A 28 -9.04 -8.22 -4.56
CA ASP A 28 -10.42 -8.61 -4.29
C ASP A 28 -11.43 -7.46 -4.51
N GLU A 29 -11.09 -6.24 -4.06
CA GLU A 29 -11.97 -5.06 -4.12
C GLU A 29 -12.09 -4.45 -5.53
N TYR A 30 -11.00 -4.49 -6.32
CA TYR A 30 -10.92 -3.80 -7.61
C TYR A 30 -10.79 -4.75 -8.82
N ASP A 31 -10.76 -6.07 -8.61
CA ASP A 31 -10.59 -7.10 -9.66
C ASP A 31 -9.38 -6.81 -10.58
N VAL A 32 -8.26 -6.44 -9.96
CA VAL A 32 -7.01 -6.11 -10.65
C VAL A 32 -6.02 -7.28 -10.59
N ASP A 33 -5.12 -7.37 -11.57
CA ASP A 33 -4.06 -8.35 -11.54
C ASP A 33 -3.11 -8.14 -10.34
N ARG A 34 -2.74 -9.24 -9.69
CA ARG A 34 -1.88 -9.21 -8.49
C ARG A 34 -0.50 -8.60 -8.79
N ALA A 35 0.10 -8.88 -9.94
CA ALA A 35 1.41 -8.36 -10.26
C ALA A 35 1.36 -6.84 -10.51
N THR A 36 0.32 -6.36 -11.18
CA THR A 36 0.04 -4.93 -11.31
C THR A 36 -0.17 -4.28 -9.94
N ALA A 37 -1.08 -4.81 -9.12
CA ALA A 37 -1.36 -4.27 -7.78
C ALA A 37 -0.10 -4.23 -6.90
N THR A 38 0.71 -5.29 -6.92
CA THR A 38 1.96 -5.37 -6.16
C THR A 38 2.95 -4.29 -6.62
N THR A 39 3.08 -4.08 -7.93
CA THR A 39 3.98 -3.05 -8.48
C THR A 39 3.54 -1.65 -8.05
N ASP A 40 2.25 -1.36 -8.20
CA ASP A 40 1.68 -0.04 -7.89
C ASP A 40 1.76 0.27 -6.39
N ILE A 41 1.46 -0.70 -5.53
CA ILE A 41 1.54 -0.53 -4.07
C ILE A 41 2.99 -0.33 -3.62
N ASN A 42 3.93 -1.10 -4.16
CA ASN A 42 5.35 -0.93 -3.82
C ASN A 42 5.86 0.45 -4.25
N ALA A 43 5.48 0.92 -5.44
CA ALA A 43 5.82 2.27 -5.89
C ALA A 43 5.23 3.34 -4.97
N PHE A 44 3.95 3.20 -4.60
CA PHE A 44 3.28 4.14 -3.70
C PHE A 44 3.89 4.16 -2.30
N VAL A 45 4.21 3.01 -1.72
CA VAL A 45 4.88 2.92 -0.40
C VAL A 45 6.27 3.55 -0.48
N ALA A 46 7.02 3.33 -1.55
CA ALA A 46 8.32 3.97 -1.75
C ALA A 46 8.22 5.49 -1.83
N GLU A 47 7.21 6.03 -2.53
CA GLU A 47 6.94 7.47 -2.58
C GLU A 47 6.61 8.04 -1.20
N LEU A 48 5.79 7.33 -0.42
CA LEU A 48 5.43 7.76 0.93
C LEU A 48 6.62 7.73 1.91
N LEU A 49 7.49 6.72 1.82
CA LEU A 49 8.74 6.66 2.57
C LEU A 49 9.67 7.81 2.17
N ALA A 50 9.83 8.07 0.88
CA ALA A 50 10.65 9.16 0.36
C ALA A 50 10.13 10.55 0.79
N ALA A 51 8.81 10.69 0.90
CA ALA A 51 8.16 11.90 1.40
C ALA A 51 8.21 12.04 2.94
N GLY A 52 8.71 11.04 3.67
CA GLY A 52 8.70 11.00 5.13
C GLY A 52 7.30 10.85 5.74
N ALA A 53 6.31 10.47 4.93
CA ALA A 53 4.92 10.26 5.37
C ALA A 53 4.71 8.91 6.07
N LEU A 54 5.65 7.98 5.89
CA LEU A 54 5.72 6.70 6.60
C LEU A 54 7.12 6.50 7.16
N ALA A 55 7.20 5.80 8.28
CA ALA A 55 8.46 5.26 8.79
C ALA A 55 8.56 3.78 8.40
N PRO A 56 9.76 3.27 8.08
CA PRO A 56 9.98 1.84 8.00
C PRO A 56 9.58 1.23 9.35
N VAL A 57 8.71 0.23 9.34
CA VAL A 57 8.50 -0.59 10.53
C VAL A 57 9.77 -1.41 10.70
N GLU A 58 10.61 -1.06 11.67
CA GLU A 58 11.65 -1.99 12.12
C GLU A 58 10.92 -3.19 12.72
N GLU A 59 11.04 -4.36 12.09
CA GLU A 59 10.64 -5.60 12.75
C GLU A 59 11.43 -5.67 14.05
N GLY A 60 10.72 -5.53 15.18
CA GLY A 60 11.33 -5.62 16.50
C GLY A 60 12.08 -6.96 16.66
N PRO A 61 13.11 -7.00 17.53
CA PRO A 61 14.05 -8.12 17.63
C PRO A 61 13.41 -9.48 17.93
#